data_AF-A0A1Q6T6I4-F1
#
_entry.id   AF-A0A1Q6T6I4-F1
#
_cell.length_a   1.000
_cell.length_b   1.000
_cell.length_c   1.000
_cell.angle_alpha   90.00
_cell.angle_beta   90.00
_cell.angle_gamma   90.00
#
_symmetry.space_group_name_H-M   'P 1'
#
loop_
_entity.id
_entity.type
_entity.pdbx_description
1 polymer ?
#
loop_
_entity_poly.entity_id
_entity_poly.type
_entity_poly.pdbx_seq_one_letter_code
_entity_poly.pdbx_strand_id
1 'polypeptide(L)'
;MKKALIIICCIALFPATVKANCYQIKDNDLKNNCLAMEKGQVSYCYQIKNSDDKNYCLAKLKGQRSYCYQIKASDKKNECLTFINN
;
A
#
# COMPACT_ATOMS: atom_id res chain seq x y z
N MET A 1 -29.38 -9.97 44.55
CA MET A 1 -29.71 -9.86 43.11
C MET A 1 -29.60 -8.40 42.69
N LYS A 2 -28.49 -7.93 42.09
CA LYS A 2 -28.37 -6.54 41.55
C LYS A 2 -27.07 -6.23 40.77
N LYS A 3 -26.37 -7.21 40.22
CA LYS A 3 -25.10 -6.97 39.50
C LYS A 3 -25.01 -7.81 38.23
N ALA A 4 -25.84 -7.53 37.23
CA ALA A 4 -25.73 -8.22 35.94
C ALA A 4 -26.29 -7.38 34.78
N LEU A 5 -26.09 -6.06 34.77
CA LEU A 5 -26.68 -5.25 33.71
C LEU A 5 -25.83 -4.06 33.24
N ILE A 6 -24.50 -4.15 33.22
CA ILE A 6 -23.66 -3.09 32.60
C ILE A 6 -22.37 -3.67 31.97
N ILE A 7 -22.44 -4.76 31.18
CA ILE A 7 -21.25 -5.27 30.45
C ILE A 7 -21.62 -5.81 29.05
N ILE A 8 -22.47 -5.14 28.27
CA ILE A 8 -22.78 -5.58 26.87
C ILE A 8 -22.71 -4.44 25.84
N CYS A 9 -22.34 -3.20 26.20
CA CYS A 9 -22.43 -2.06 25.27
C CYS A 9 -21.11 -1.59 24.62
N CYS A 10 -19.97 -2.25 24.85
CA CYS A 10 -18.67 -1.72 24.38
C CYS A 10 -17.96 -2.53 23.29
N ILE A 11 -18.56 -3.60 22.73
CA ILE A 11 -17.86 -4.48 21.76
C ILE A 11 -18.05 -4.03 20.29
N ALA A 12 -18.89 -3.02 20.00
CA ALA A 12 -19.28 -2.69 18.63
C ALA A 12 -18.46 -1.56 17.95
N LEU A 13 -17.27 -1.21 18.45
CA LEU A 13 -16.39 -0.20 17.83
C LEU A 13 -15.09 -0.84 17.32
N PHE A 14 -15.20 -1.96 16.60
CA PHE A 14 -14.08 -2.40 15.76
C PHE A 14 -14.18 -1.65 14.43
N PRO A 15 -13.18 -0.85 14.04
CA PRO A 15 -13.17 -0.23 12.72
C PRO A 15 -13.16 -1.34 11.68
N ALA A 16 -14.24 -1.43 10.90
CA ALA A 16 -14.31 -2.35 9.78
C ALA A 16 -13.26 -1.94 8.76
N THR A 17 -12.18 -2.72 8.65
CA THR A 17 -11.15 -2.48 7.64
C THR A 17 -11.72 -2.89 6.29
N VAL A 18 -12.26 -1.93 5.54
CA VAL A 18 -12.66 -2.16 4.14
C VAL A 18 -11.38 -2.35 3.33
N LYS A 19 -11.05 -3.59 2.98
CA LYS A 19 -10.00 -3.86 1.99
C LYS A 19 -10.49 -3.36 0.64
N ALA A 20 -9.74 -2.42 0.04
CA ALA A 20 -9.99 -2.02 -1.33
C ALA A 20 -9.81 -3.24 -2.24
N ASN A 21 -10.84 -3.60 -3.01
CA ASN A 21 -10.72 -4.68 -3.98
C ASN A 21 -9.92 -4.18 -5.20
N CYS A 22 -8.61 -4.47 -5.22
CA CYS A 22 -7.73 -4.04 -6.30
C CYS A 22 -8.23 -4.42 -7.70
N TYR A 23 -9.01 -5.50 -7.85
CA TYR A 23 -9.54 -5.94 -9.14
C TYR A 23 -10.63 -5.03 -9.71
N GLN A 24 -11.22 -4.14 -8.90
CA GLN A 24 -12.19 -3.14 -9.36
C GLN A 24 -11.52 -1.87 -9.91
N ILE A 25 -10.21 -1.71 -9.73
CA ILE A 25 -9.45 -0.57 -10.24
C ILE A 25 -9.32 -0.70 -11.77
N LYS A 26 -9.84 0.30 -12.49
CA LYS A 26 -9.83 0.33 -13.97
C LYS A 26 -8.45 0.62 -14.55
N ASP A 27 -7.69 1.48 -13.90
CA ASP A 27 -6.32 1.78 -14.32
C ASP A 27 -5.40 0.60 -13.97
N ASN A 28 -4.71 0.06 -14.97
CA ASN A 28 -3.92 -1.15 -14.80
C ASN A 28 -2.67 -0.93 -13.93
N ASP A 29 -2.06 0.24 -13.97
CA ASP A 29 -0.87 0.55 -13.18
C ASP A 29 -1.24 0.69 -11.70
N LEU A 30 -2.33 1.42 -11.41
CA LEU A 30 -2.89 1.52 -10.05
C LEU A 30 -3.37 0.16 -9.53
N LYS A 31 -4.04 -0.64 -10.36
CA LYS A 31 -4.45 -2.00 -10.02
C LYS A 31 -3.25 -2.87 -9.65
N ASN A 32 -2.20 -2.86 -10.48
CA ASN A 32 -1.00 -3.66 -10.24
C ASN A 32 -0.23 -3.18 -9.01
N ASN A 33 -0.14 -1.86 -8.78
CA ASN A 33 0.44 -1.33 -7.56
C ASN A 33 -0.34 -1.78 -6.31
N CYS A 34 -1.68 -1.71 -6.35
CA CYS A 34 -2.54 -2.20 -5.28
C CYS A 34 -2.31 -3.70 -5.01
N LEU A 35 -2.33 -4.52 -6.07
CA LEU A 35 -2.09 -5.97 -5.97
C LEU A 35 -0.68 -6.28 -5.42
N ALA A 36 0.33 -5.51 -5.82
CA ALA A 36 1.69 -5.65 -5.32
C ALA A 36 1.76 -5.44 -3.81
N MET A 37 1.12 -4.39 -3.29
CA MET A 37 1.10 -4.09 -1.86
C MET A 37 0.25 -5.10 -1.07
N GLU A 38 -0.97 -5.38 -1.51
CA GLU A 38 -1.88 -6.30 -0.82
C GLU A 38 -1.35 -7.74 -0.77
N LYS A 39 -0.63 -8.18 -1.80
CA LYS A 39 -0.08 -9.54 -1.90
C LYS A 39 1.40 -9.64 -1.52
N GLY A 40 2.10 -8.51 -1.36
CA GLY A 40 3.55 -8.48 -1.18
C GLY A 40 4.34 -9.04 -2.37
N GLN A 41 3.76 -9.03 -3.58
CA GLN A 41 4.33 -9.70 -4.74
C GLN A 41 4.96 -8.71 -5.74
N VAL A 42 6.29 -8.76 -5.85
CA VAL A 42 7.10 -7.92 -6.73
C VAL A 42 6.74 -8.10 -8.22
N SER A 43 6.23 -9.27 -8.61
CA SER A 43 5.81 -9.56 -9.99
C SER A 43 4.77 -8.57 -10.52
N TYR A 44 3.91 -8.04 -9.65
CA TYR A 44 2.95 -7.00 -10.05
C TYR A 44 3.62 -5.65 -10.29
N CYS A 45 4.66 -5.28 -9.53
CA CYS A 45 5.42 -4.06 -9.82
C CYS A 45 6.00 -4.07 -11.24
N TYR A 46 6.50 -5.23 -11.71
CA TYR A 46 7.02 -5.35 -13.07
C TYR A 46 5.97 -5.24 -14.17
N GLN A 47 4.68 -5.37 -13.84
CA GLN A 47 3.56 -5.16 -14.78
C GLN A 47 3.14 -3.70 -14.89
N ILE A 48 3.66 -2.81 -14.03
CA ILE A 48 3.41 -1.37 -14.08
C ILE A 48 4.18 -0.76 -15.26
N LYS A 49 3.47 -0.03 -16.13
CA LYS A 49 4.04 0.58 -17.34
C LYS A 49 4.74 1.89 -17.06
N ASN A 50 4.17 2.74 -16.21
CA ASN A 50 4.81 3.97 -15.79
C ASN A 50 6.12 3.65 -15.03
N SER A 51 7.25 4.15 -15.52
CA SER A 51 8.57 3.81 -14.96
C SER A 51 8.74 4.28 -13.53
N ASP A 52 8.18 5.45 -13.20
CA ASP A 52 8.30 6.07 -11.89
C ASP A 52 7.42 5.34 -10.87
N ASP A 53 6.19 4.96 -11.24
CA ASP A 53 5.34 4.08 -10.42
C ASP A 53 5.96 2.71 -10.19
N LYS A 54 6.51 2.09 -11.25
CA LYS A 54 7.19 0.80 -11.15
C LYS A 54 8.35 0.86 -10.16
N ASN A 55 9.23 1.86 -10.31
CA ASN A 55 10.39 2.02 -9.43
C ASN A 55 9.98 2.35 -7.99
N TYR A 56 8.94 3.15 -7.80
CA TYR A 56 8.37 3.40 -6.48
C TYR A 56 7.83 2.10 -5.83
N CYS A 57 7.06 1.31 -6.58
CA CYS A 57 6.56 0.00 -6.13
C CYS A 57 7.70 -0.96 -5.75
N LEU A 58 8.73 -1.05 -6.61
CA LEU A 58 9.90 -1.89 -6.38
C LEU A 58 10.69 -1.43 -5.14
N ALA A 59 10.86 -0.12 -4.95
CA ALA A 59 11.50 0.42 -3.77
C ALA A 59 10.76 -0.02 -2.50
N LYS A 60 9.43 0.13 -2.46
CA LYS A 60 8.62 -0.23 -1.29
C LYS A 60 8.68 -1.72 -0.94
N LEU A 61 8.60 -2.62 -1.92
CA LEU A 61 8.62 -4.06 -1.64
C LEU A 61 10.02 -4.63 -1.43
N LYS A 62 11.04 -4.07 -2.09
CA LYS A 62 12.43 -4.57 -1.96
C LYS A 62 13.24 -3.83 -0.89
N GLY A 63 12.78 -2.69 -0.40
CA GLY A 63 13.50 -1.86 0.56
C GLY A 63 14.78 -1.24 -0.02
N GLN A 64 14.91 -1.13 -1.34
CA GLN A 64 16.15 -0.72 -1.98
C GLN A 64 16.10 0.73 -2.47
N ARG A 65 16.96 1.56 -1.89
CA ARG A 65 17.10 3.00 -2.22
C ARG A 65 17.47 3.24 -3.69
N SER A 66 18.18 2.31 -4.33
CA SER A 66 18.57 2.41 -5.73
C SER A 66 17.39 2.57 -6.69
N TYR A 67 16.21 2.01 -6.38
CA TYR A 67 15.01 2.21 -7.19
C TYR A 67 14.47 3.64 -7.06
N CYS A 68 14.52 4.26 -5.88
CA CYS A 68 14.10 5.65 -5.72
C CYS A 68 14.93 6.60 -6.59
N TYR A 69 16.23 6.35 -6.75
CA TYR A 69 17.10 7.16 -7.60
C TYR A 69 16.79 7.04 -9.11
N GLN A 70 16.05 6.01 -9.53
CA GLN A 70 15.59 5.83 -10.91
C GLN A 70 14.25 6.54 -11.21
N ILE A 71 13.60 7.12 -10.20
CA ILE A 71 12.38 7.92 -10.36
C ILE A 71 12.76 9.30 -10.91
N LYS A 72 12.10 9.71 -12.00
CA LYS A 72 12.39 10.99 -12.68
C LYS A 72 11.67 12.18 -12.04
N ALA A 73 10.41 11.98 -11.63
CA ALA A 73 9.64 13.00 -10.93
C ALA A 73 10.25 13.30 -9.55
N SER A 74 10.75 14.53 -9.37
CA SER A 74 11.53 14.92 -8.19
C SER A 74 10.75 14.79 -6.88
N ASP A 75 9.48 15.17 -6.88
CA ASP A 75 8.56 15.05 -5.75
C ASP A 75 8.39 13.58 -5.33
N LYS A 76 8.08 12.71 -6.28
CA LYS A 76 7.90 11.27 -6.04
C LYS A 76 9.19 10.57 -5.62
N LYS A 77 10.33 10.99 -6.18
CA LYS A 77 11.65 10.52 -5.76
C LYS A 77 11.91 10.88 -4.30
N ASN A 78 11.65 12.11 -3.91
CA ASN A 78 11.86 12.57 -2.53
C ASN A 78 10.93 11.85 -1.55
N GLU A 79 9.68 11.61 -1.95
CA GLU A 79 8.74 10.78 -1.18
C GLU A 79 9.28 9.36 -0.98
N CYS A 80 9.73 8.71 -2.05
CA CYS A 80 10.33 7.37 -2.01
C CYS A 80 11.54 7.31 -1.08
N LEU A 81 12.47 8.27 -1.22
CA LEU A 81 13.68 8.32 -0.39
C LEU A 81 13.35 8.56 1.09
N THR A 82 12.27 9.30 1.39
CA THR A 82 11.80 9.50 2.76
C THR A 82 11.26 8.20 3.34
N PHE A 83 10.41 7.50 2.58
CA PHE A 83 9.85 6.22 3.00
C PHE A 83 10.92 5.16 3.28
N ILE A 84 11.98 5.08 2.46
CA ILE A 84 13.04 4.06 2.62
C ILE A 84 14.03 4.40 3.74
N ASN A 85 14.09 5.66 4.20
CA ASN A 85 14.99 6.07 5.29
C ASN A 85 14.36 5.96 6.69
N ASN A 86 13.05 5.75 6.77
CA ASN A 86 12.33 5.48 8.02
C ASN A 86 12.20 3.97 8.21
#